data_AF-A0A0Q0Z045-F1
#
_entry.id   AF-A0A0Q0Z045-F1
#
_cell.length_a   1.000
_cell.length_b   1.000
_cell.length_c   1.000
_cell.angle_alpha   90.00
_cell.angle_beta   90.00
_cell.angle_gamma   90.00
#
_symmetry.space_group_name_H-M   'P 1'
#
loop_
_entity.id
_entity.type
_entity.pdbx_description
1 polymer ?
#
loop_
_entity_poly.entity_id
_entity_poly.type
_entity_poly.pdbx_seq_one_letter_code
_entity_poly.pdbx_strand_id
1 'polypeptide(L)'
;MKAWICVPLMAVALVGCAGKKVYRDSCATQLDAAWHELDLAKAEGFAGTVSYSKALSLLTAAKTQQQFEAFEGCTVKSEKARFYIQESRAGR
;
A
#
# COMPACT_ATOMS: atom_id res chain seq x y z
N MET A 1 37.67 -31.08 8.05
CA MET A 1 36.54 -31.57 7.24
C MET A 1 35.14 -31.33 7.85
N LYS A 2 34.98 -31.15 9.17
CA LYS A 2 33.66 -30.88 9.81
C LYS A 2 33.12 -29.44 9.58
N ALA A 3 34.02 -28.46 9.38
CA ALA A 3 33.67 -27.04 9.29
C ALA A 3 32.99 -26.64 7.95
N TRP A 4 33.15 -27.42 6.89
CA TRP A 4 32.56 -27.12 5.57
C TRP A 4 31.04 -27.34 5.52
N ILE A 5 30.46 -28.12 6.44
CA ILE A 5 29.01 -28.38 6.50
C ILE A 5 28.29 -27.33 7.36
N CYS A 6 28.97 -26.73 8.34
CA CYS A 6 28.36 -25.75 9.24
C CYS A 6 28.10 -24.39 8.58
N VAL A 7 28.95 -24.00 7.61
CA VAL A 7 28.83 -22.72 6.87
C VAL A 7 27.55 -22.62 6.04
N PRO A 8 27.15 -23.62 5.21
CA PRO A 8 25.89 -23.55 4.46
C PRO A 8 24.67 -23.62 5.38
N LEU A 9 24.76 -24.32 6.52
CA LEU A 9 23.65 -24.43 7.48
C LEU A 9 23.34 -23.09 8.16
N MET A 10 24.37 -22.29 8.48
CA MET A 10 24.19 -20.92 8.96
C MET A 10 23.68 -19.97 7.88
N ALA A 11 24.09 -20.15 6.62
CA ALA A 11 23.62 -19.32 5.51
C ALA A 11 22.11 -19.50 5.25
N VAL A 12 21.57 -20.73 5.37
CA VAL A 12 20.14 -21.00 5.20
C VAL A 12 19.30 -20.39 6.33
N ALA A 13 19.83 -20.35 7.57
CA ALA A 13 19.13 -19.76 8.70
C ALA A 13 18.90 -18.24 8.56
N LEU A 14 19.78 -17.53 7.82
CA LEU A 14 19.69 -16.07 7.64
C LEU A 14 18.63 -15.65 6.60
N VAL A 15 18.20 -16.54 5.70
CA VAL A 15 17.22 -16.22 4.64
C VAL A 15 15.78 -16.12 5.17
N GLY A 16 15.48 -16.73 6.33
CA GLY A 16 14.14 -16.77 6.90
C GLY A 16 13.61 -15.43 7.47
N CYS A 17 14.50 -14.53 7.88
CA CYS A 17 14.11 -13.24 8.48
C CYS A 17 13.83 -12.13 7.45
N ALA A 18 14.22 -12.31 6.18
CA ALA A 18 14.01 -11.31 5.13
C ALA A 18 12.62 -11.40 4.46
N GLY A 19 11.84 -12.44 4.76
CA GLY A 19 10.64 -12.81 4.02
C GLY A 19 9.29 -12.39 4.63
N LYS A 20 9.24 -11.81 5.84
CA LYS A 20 7.96 -11.38 6.44
C LYS A 20 7.49 -10.06 5.84
N LYS A 21 6.89 -10.16 4.64
CA LYS A 21 6.18 -9.09 3.94
C LYS A 21 4.79 -8.84 4.57
N VAL A 22 4.73 -8.63 5.87
CA VAL A 22 3.46 -8.33 6.57
C VAL A 22 2.82 -7.12 5.88
N TYR A 23 1.50 -7.17 5.63
CA TYR A 23 0.74 -6.16 4.89
C TYR A 23 0.99 -6.06 3.38
N ARG A 24 1.85 -6.87 2.75
CA ARG A 24 2.07 -6.76 1.29
C ARG A 24 0.78 -6.95 0.48
N ASP A 25 0.03 -8.00 0.77
CA ASP A 25 -1.21 -8.30 0.07
C ASP A 25 -2.29 -7.26 0.40
N SER A 26 -2.36 -6.82 1.65
CA SER A 26 -3.27 -5.75 2.09
C SER A 26 -2.96 -4.44 1.36
N CYS A 27 -1.69 -4.05 1.25
CA CYS A 27 -1.28 -2.87 0.50
C CYS A 27 -1.66 -2.99 -0.97
N ALA A 28 -1.36 -4.13 -1.61
CA ALA A 28 -1.69 -4.33 -3.02
C ALA A 28 -3.20 -4.24 -3.28
N THR A 29 -4.00 -4.94 -2.47
CA THR A 29 -5.46 -4.99 -2.62
C THR A 29 -6.13 -3.65 -2.30
N GLN A 30 -5.75 -2.99 -1.19
CA GLN A 30 -6.33 -1.69 -0.81
C GLN A 30 -5.91 -0.58 -1.77
N LEU A 31 -4.66 -0.58 -2.24
CA LEU A 31 -4.18 0.44 -3.17
C LEU A 31 -4.88 0.33 -4.52
N ASP A 32 -5.01 -0.88 -5.06
CA ASP A 32 -5.72 -1.14 -6.32
C ASP A 32 -7.20 -0.74 -6.24
N ALA A 33 -7.90 -1.20 -5.19
CA ALA A 33 -9.29 -0.83 -4.95
C ALA A 33 -9.48 0.69 -4.83
N ALA A 34 -8.57 1.37 -4.13
CA ALA A 34 -8.67 2.82 -3.94
C ALA A 34 -8.40 3.61 -5.22
N TRP A 35 -7.48 3.16 -6.09
CA TRP A 35 -7.31 3.74 -7.42
C TRP A 35 -8.56 3.57 -8.27
N HIS A 36 -9.16 2.37 -8.25
CA HIS A 36 -10.40 2.11 -8.97
C HIS A 36 -11.55 3.01 -8.47
N GLU A 37 -11.72 3.15 -7.15
CA GLU A 37 -12.72 4.04 -6.56
C GLU A 37 -12.49 5.52 -6.92
N LEU A 38 -11.23 5.96 -7.01
CA LEU A 38 -10.89 7.33 -7.41
C LEU A 38 -11.27 7.59 -8.87
N ASP A 39 -10.99 6.64 -9.76
CA ASP A 39 -11.33 6.77 -11.18
C ASP A 39 -12.84 6.71 -11.42
N LEU A 40 -13.56 5.88 -10.68
CA LEU A 40 -15.02 5.93 -10.65
C LEU A 40 -15.53 7.31 -10.20
N ALA A 41 -14.95 7.89 -9.14
CA ALA A 41 -15.35 9.22 -8.67
C ALA A 41 -15.10 10.29 -9.74
N LYS A 42 -13.98 10.20 -10.47
CA LYS A 42 -13.67 11.11 -11.58
C LYS A 42 -14.66 10.95 -12.75
N ALA A 43 -15.05 9.72 -13.07
CA ALA A 43 -15.95 9.42 -14.17
C ALA A 43 -17.41 9.79 -13.88
N GLU A 44 -17.90 9.48 -12.68
CA GLU A 44 -19.26 9.82 -12.21
C GLU A 44 -19.40 11.31 -11.87
N GLY A 45 -18.27 11.96 -11.58
CA GLY A 45 -18.23 13.32 -11.06
C GLY A 45 -18.18 13.33 -9.53
N PHE A 46 -17.42 14.29 -8.99
CA PHE A 46 -17.29 14.53 -7.55
C PHE A 46 -17.49 16.01 -7.24
N ALA A 47 -18.01 16.31 -6.05
CA ALA A 47 -18.30 17.67 -5.62
C ALA A 47 -17.18 18.28 -4.74
N GLY A 48 -16.44 17.45 -4.01
CA GLY A 48 -15.39 17.87 -3.08
C GLY A 48 -13.98 17.81 -3.69
N THR A 49 -13.52 18.90 -4.31
CA THR A 49 -12.19 18.97 -4.95
C THR A 49 -11.04 18.83 -3.93
N VAL A 50 -11.20 19.38 -2.72
CA VAL A 50 -10.21 19.27 -1.64
C VAL A 50 -10.09 17.82 -1.18
N SER A 51 -11.20 17.14 -0.89
CA SER A 51 -11.21 15.73 -0.51
C SER A 51 -10.66 14.84 -1.63
N TYR A 52 -11.01 15.12 -2.90
CA TYR A 52 -10.45 14.40 -4.04
C TYR A 52 -8.92 14.55 -4.14
N SER A 53 -8.41 15.78 -4.05
CA SER A 53 -6.96 16.03 -4.11
C SER A 53 -6.20 15.39 -2.93
N LYS A 54 -6.82 15.33 -1.74
CA LYS A 54 -6.27 14.65 -0.57
C LYS A 54 -6.22 13.14 -0.77
N ALA A 55 -7.27 12.54 -1.32
CA ALA A 55 -7.27 11.13 -1.70
C ALA A 55 -6.15 10.81 -2.69
N LEU A 56 -6.05 11.58 -3.79
CA LEU A 56 -5.00 11.40 -4.80
C LEU A 56 -3.59 11.51 -4.20
N SER A 57 -3.38 12.48 -3.30
CA SER A 57 -2.11 12.67 -2.61
C SER A 57 -1.75 11.48 -1.71
N LEU A 58 -2.74 10.93 -0.98
CA LEU A 58 -2.56 9.75 -0.15
C LEU A 58 -2.24 8.50 -0.98
N LEU A 59 -2.92 8.29 -2.12
CA LEU A 59 -2.64 7.16 -3.02
C LEU A 59 -1.26 7.26 -3.66
N THR A 60 -0.84 8.46 -4.03
CA THR A 60 0.51 8.69 -4.55
C THR A 60 1.56 8.31 -3.49
N ALA A 61 1.39 8.77 -2.25
CA ALA A 61 2.27 8.41 -1.15
C ALA A 61 2.23 6.91 -0.81
N ALA A 62 1.05 6.27 -0.89
CA ALA A 62 0.90 4.83 -0.69
C ALA A 62 1.65 4.02 -1.75
N LYS A 63 1.57 4.43 -3.04
CA LYS A 63 2.33 3.82 -4.14
C LYS A 63 3.84 3.90 -3.89
N THR A 64 4.33 5.07 -3.47
CA THR A 64 5.74 5.24 -3.09
C THR A 64 6.11 4.28 -1.95
N GLN A 65 5.27 4.15 -0.93
CA GLN A 65 5.51 3.22 0.18
C GLN A 65 5.45 1.75 -0.24
N GLN A 66 4.60 1.39 -1.21
CA GLN A 66 4.61 0.06 -1.81
C GLN A 66 5.96 -0.25 -2.48
N GLN A 67 6.54 0.73 -3.20
CA GLN A 67 7.83 0.57 -3.87
C GLN A 67 9.01 0.43 -2.89
N PHE A 68 8.96 1.14 -1.76
CA PHE A 68 9.95 1.02 -0.69
C PHE A 68 9.64 -0.09 0.32
N GLU A 69 8.66 -0.95 0.03
CA GLU A 69 8.26 -2.07 0.88
C GLU A 69 7.75 -1.69 2.28
N ALA A 70 7.35 -0.43 2.47
CA ALA A 70 6.69 0.08 3.66
C ALA A 70 5.17 -0.24 3.64
N PHE A 71 4.85 -1.54 3.60
CA PHE A 71 3.50 -2.04 3.30
C PHE A 71 2.42 -1.65 4.31
N GLU A 72 2.75 -1.56 5.60
CA GLU A 72 1.81 -1.09 6.61
C GLU A 72 1.36 0.35 6.33
N GLY A 73 2.33 1.25 6.08
CA GLY A 73 2.05 2.63 5.72
C GLY A 73 1.25 2.76 4.43
N CYS A 74 1.57 1.94 3.42
CA CYS A 74 0.79 1.85 2.19
C CYS A 74 -0.68 1.46 2.46
N THR A 75 -0.90 0.44 3.29
CA THR A 75 -2.24 -0.06 3.64
C THR A 75 -3.06 1.05 4.32
N VAL A 76 -2.51 1.67 5.37
CA VAL A 76 -3.17 2.74 6.12
C VAL A 76 -3.50 3.95 5.24
N LYS A 77 -2.59 4.35 4.35
CA LYS A 77 -2.84 5.48 3.44
C LYS A 77 -3.88 5.15 2.37
N SER A 78 -3.90 3.92 1.88
CA SER A 78 -4.89 3.45 0.91
C SER A 78 -6.28 3.46 1.52
N GLU A 79 -6.45 2.93 2.74
CA GLU A 79 -7.72 2.99 3.48
C GLU A 79 -8.19 4.44 3.72
N LYS A 80 -7.27 5.31 4.12
CA LYS A 80 -7.57 6.74 4.32
C LYS A 80 -7.93 7.45 3.02
N ALA A 81 -7.32 7.07 1.90
CA ALA A 81 -7.69 7.62 0.60
C ALA A 81 -9.13 7.26 0.23
N ARG A 82 -9.56 6.00 0.45
CA ARG A 82 -10.94 5.54 0.22
C ARG A 82 -11.95 6.37 1.01
N PHE A 83 -11.64 6.69 2.27
CA PHE A 83 -12.46 7.63 3.06
C PHE A 83 -12.61 9.00 2.36
N TYR A 84 -11.52 9.61 1.89
CA TYR A 84 -11.59 10.90 1.20
C TYR A 84 -12.22 10.83 -0.21
N ILE A 85 -12.17 9.67 -0.87
CA ILE A 85 -12.90 9.45 -2.13
C ILE A 85 -14.39 9.52 -1.86
N GLN A 86 -14.88 8.81 -0.84
CA GLN A 86 -16.29 8.87 -0.43
C GLN A 86 -16.69 10.30 -0.04
N GLU A 87 -15.82 11.00 0.69
CA GLU A 87 -16.03 12.39 1.08
C GLU A 87 -16.12 13.33 -0.13
N SER A 88 -15.27 13.12 -1.14
CA SER A 88 -15.29 13.90 -2.38
C SER A 88 -16.58 13.73 -3.16
N ARG A 89 -17.17 12.53 -3.18
CA ARG A 89 -18.47 12.27 -3.81
C ARG A 89 -19.61 12.92 -3.02
N ALA A 90 -19.52 12.93 -1.69
CA ALA A 90 -20.48 13.59 -0.81
C ALA A 90 -20.37 15.12 -0.80
N GLY A 91 -19.33 15.70 -1.41
CA GLY A 91 -19.10 17.15 -1.43
C GLY A 91 -18.63 17.74 -0.11
N ARG A 92 -17.96 16.93 0.73
CA ARG A 92 -17.44 17.31 2.04
C ARG A 92 -15.92 17.49 2.03
#